data_AF-A0A4U8UFU2-F1
#
_entry.id   AF-A0A4U8UFU2-F1
#
_cell.length_a   1.000
_cell.length_b   1.000
_cell.length_c   1.000
_cell.angle_alpha   90.00
_cell.angle_beta   90.00
_cell.angle_gamma   90.00
#
_symmetry.space_group_name_H-M   'P 1'
#
loop_
_entity.id
_entity.type
_entity.pdbx_description
1 polymer ?
#
loop_
_entity_poly.entity_id
_entity_poly.type
_entity_poly.pdbx_seq_one_letter_code
_entity_poly.pdbx_strand_id
1 'polypeptide(L)'
;MKTKLVYIASPYTAVFDALGARSDIKAYDKAYSIAKTLSERGVRKVRERNGGKDFFYIPLSPVNIFTQIYGSNPYINREEVMQSCLGVLKNCDEVFVLKSDWTQSSLGIKEEVAFATSLGIPVLWE
;
A
#
# COMPACT_ATOMS: atom_id res chain seq x y z
N MET A 1 -17.03 -20.05 -6.23
CA MET A 1 -15.80 -19.27 -5.98
C MET A 1 -16.23 -17.88 -5.54
N LYS A 2 -15.90 -17.47 -4.31
CA LYS A 2 -16.20 -16.12 -3.81
C LYS A 2 -15.02 -15.18 -4.13
N THR A 3 -15.28 -13.90 -4.26
CA THR A 3 -14.23 -12.90 -4.49
C THR A 3 -13.86 -12.23 -3.17
N LYS A 4 -12.58 -11.93 -2.97
CA LYS A 4 -12.10 -11.07 -1.90
C LYS A 4 -11.27 -9.92 -2.45
N LEU A 5 -11.63 -8.69 -2.09
CA LEU A 5 -10.84 -7.49 -2.35
C LEU A 5 -9.79 -7.34 -1.26
N VAL A 6 -8.52 -7.21 -1.65
CA VAL A 6 -7.39 -7.14 -0.72
C VAL A 6 -6.67 -5.82 -0.88
N TYR A 7 -6.68 -4.99 0.16
CA TYR A 7 -5.93 -3.74 0.18
C TYR A 7 -4.43 -4.02 0.38
N ILE A 8 -3.58 -3.51 -0.51
CA ILE A 8 -2.12 -3.69 -0.41
C ILE A 8 -1.49 -2.51 0.32
N ALA A 9 -1.23 -2.67 1.62
CA ALA A 9 -0.46 -1.71 2.41
C ALA A 9 1.03 -1.94 2.17
N SER A 10 1.68 -1.03 1.44
CA SER A 10 3.11 -1.10 1.12
C SER A 10 3.79 0.26 1.33
N PRO A 11 5.07 0.28 1.74
CA PRO A 11 5.73 1.55 2.06
C PRO A 11 5.85 2.46 0.84
N TYR A 12 5.42 3.71 1.03
CA TYR A 12 5.55 4.77 0.02
C TYR A 12 6.41 5.91 0.58
N THR A 13 5.82 6.89 1.27
CA THR A 13 6.54 8.06 1.82
C THR A 13 7.75 7.68 2.68
N ALA A 14 7.67 6.60 3.48
CA ALA A 14 8.79 6.14 4.30
C ALA A 14 10.05 5.77 3.49
N VAL A 15 9.89 5.31 2.25
CA VAL A 15 11.02 5.03 1.33
C VAL A 15 11.67 6.35 0.89
N PHE A 16 10.85 7.34 0.56
CA PHE A 16 11.32 8.67 0.15
C PHE A 16 12.05 9.38 1.30
N ASP A 17 11.48 9.34 2.50
CA ASP A 17 12.09 9.92 3.70
C ASP A 17 13.44 9.28 3.99
N ALA A 18 13.51 7.94 3.97
CA ALA A 18 14.74 7.19 4.25
C ALA A 18 15.88 7.48 3.25
N LEU A 19 15.54 7.83 2.00
CA LEU A 19 16.51 8.14 0.96
C LEU A 19 16.82 9.63 0.83
N GLY A 20 16.19 10.51 1.62
CA GLY A 20 16.39 11.96 1.51
C GLY A 20 15.82 12.56 0.22
N ALA A 21 14.82 11.91 -0.37
CA ALA A 21 14.24 12.26 -1.66
C ALA A 21 13.51 13.62 -1.70
N ARG A 22 13.33 14.27 -0.55
CA ARG A 22 12.71 15.60 -0.47
C ARG A 22 13.59 16.70 -1.09
N SER A 23 14.91 16.53 -1.06
CA SER A 23 15.89 17.52 -1.51
C SER A 23 16.83 17.03 -2.62
N ASP A 24 16.75 15.75 -3.00
CA ASP A 24 17.59 15.15 -4.03
C ASP A 24 16.74 14.42 -5.08
N ILE A 25 16.80 14.91 -6.32
CA ILE A 25 16.05 14.35 -7.46
C ILE A 25 16.50 12.93 -7.82
N LYS A 26 17.79 12.59 -7.67
CA LYS A 26 18.27 11.23 -7.93
C LYS A 26 17.76 10.26 -6.87
N ALA A 27 17.72 10.72 -5.62
CA ALA A 27 17.10 9.96 -4.53
C ALA A 27 15.59 9.79 -4.74
N TYR A 28 14.92 10.79 -5.31
CA TYR A 28 13.50 10.75 -5.65
C TYR A 28 13.16 9.64 -6.63
N ASP A 29 13.82 9.59 -7.79
CA ASP A 29 13.53 8.56 -8.81
C ASP A 29 13.80 7.15 -8.27
N LYS A 30 14.89 7.00 -7.50
CA LYS A 30 15.22 5.74 -6.83
C LYS A 30 14.16 5.34 -5.81
N ALA A 31 13.71 6.28 -4.96
CA ALA A 31 12.68 6.02 -3.96
C ALA A 31 11.36 5.60 -4.61
N TYR A 32 10.94 6.30 -5.66
CA TYR A 32 9.73 5.98 -6.40
C TYR A 32 9.80 4.58 -7.03
N SER A 33 10.92 4.24 -7.67
CA SER A 33 11.13 2.91 -8.25
C SER A 33 11.02 1.82 -7.19
N ILE A 34 11.69 1.98 -6.03
CA ILE A 34 11.62 1.03 -4.92
C ILE A 34 10.19 0.87 -4.40
N ALA A 35 9.50 1.98 -4.12
CA ALA A 35 8.15 1.95 -3.59
C ALA A 35 7.16 1.26 -4.54
N LYS A 36 7.30 1.50 -5.85
CA LYS A 36 6.51 0.81 -6.89
C LYS A 36 6.81 -0.68 -6.93
N THR A 37 8.08 -1.09 -6.88
CA THR A 37 8.46 -2.51 -6.82
C THR A 37 7.93 -3.21 -5.57
N LEU A 38 7.92 -2.52 -4.42
CA LEU A 38 7.32 -3.05 -3.19
C LEU A 38 5.82 -3.26 -3.37
N SER A 39 5.10 -2.25 -3.86
CA SER A 39 3.67 -2.35 -4.20
C SER A 39 3.37 -3.55 -5.12
N GLU A 40 4.12 -3.69 -6.22
CA GLU A 40 3.96 -4.79 -7.18
C GLU A 40 4.27 -6.16 -6.56
N ARG A 41 5.23 -6.23 -5.63
CA ARG A 41 5.51 -7.45 -4.87
C ARG A 41 4.33 -7.85 -3.98
N GLY A 42 3.68 -6.88 -3.31
CA GLY A 42 2.47 -7.13 -2.53
C GLY A 42 1.31 -7.64 -3.40
N VAL A 43 1.09 -6.99 -4.55
CA VAL A 43 0.10 -7.43 -5.56
C VAL A 43 0.37 -8.88 -6.00
N ARG A 44 1.62 -9.21 -6.30
CA ARG A 44 2.01 -10.55 -6.73
C ARG A 44 1.75 -11.61 -5.64
N LYS A 45 2.18 -11.37 -4.40
CA LYS A 45 1.94 -12.28 -3.27
C LYS A 45 0.45 -12.57 -3.07
N VAL A 46 -0.41 -11.56 -3.16
CA VAL A 46 -1.86 -11.76 -3.06
C VAL A 46 -2.39 -12.58 -4.23
N ARG A 47 -1.90 -12.36 -5.45
CA ARG A 47 -2.29 -13.19 -6.60
C ARG A 47 -1.82 -14.63 -6.47
N GLU A 48 -0.66 -14.89 -5.88
CA GLU A 48 -0.15 -16.25 -5.64
C GLU A 48 -1.05 -17.06 -4.69
N ARG A 49 -1.89 -16.41 -3.88
CA ARG A 49 -2.93 -17.09 -3.08
C ARG A 49 -4.08 -17.65 -3.92
N ASN A 50 -4.21 -17.23 -5.19
CA ASN A 50 -5.17 -17.77 -6.14
C ASN A 50 -4.71 -19.14 -6.66
N GLY A 51 -4.69 -20.13 -5.78
CA GLY A 51 -4.44 -21.55 -6.10
C GLY A 51 -5.39 -22.52 -5.37
N GLY A 52 -6.27 -22.00 -4.49
CA GLY A 52 -7.30 -22.76 -3.79
C GLY A 52 -8.70 -22.62 -4.45
N LYS A 53 -9.65 -23.47 -4.03
CA LYS A 53 -10.99 -23.55 -4.66
C LYS A 53 -12.03 -22.56 -4.10
N ASP A 54 -11.77 -21.93 -2.96
CA ASP A 54 -12.80 -21.20 -2.20
C ASP A 54 -12.89 -19.72 -2.57
N PHE A 55 -11.75 -19.05 -2.74
CA PHE A 55 -11.66 -17.61 -2.96
C PHE A 55 -10.77 -17.23 -4.14
N PHE A 56 -11.19 -16.19 -4.86
CA PHE A 56 -10.38 -15.45 -5.81
C PHE A 56 -10.06 -14.06 -5.24
N TYR A 57 -8.79 -13.83 -4.95
CA TYR A 57 -8.25 -12.62 -4.36
C TYR A 57 -7.92 -11.59 -5.43
N ILE A 58 -8.45 -10.38 -5.29
CA ILE A 58 -8.21 -9.23 -6.15
C ILE A 58 -7.42 -8.20 -5.35
N PRO A 59 -6.12 -8.00 -5.66
CA PRO A 59 -5.31 -7.00 -4.99
C PRO A 59 -5.61 -5.59 -5.49
N LEU A 60 -5.78 -4.66 -4.57
CA LEU A 60 -5.89 -3.22 -4.82
C LEU A 60 -4.69 -2.52 -4.21
N SER A 61 -3.81 -1.98 -5.06
CA SER A 61 -2.65 -1.22 -4.61
C SER A 61 -2.93 0.28 -4.65
N PRO A 62 -2.97 0.96 -3.49
CA PRO A 62 -3.11 2.42 -3.40
C PRO A 62 -1.97 3.13 -4.12
N VAL A 63 -0.74 2.61 -3.99
CA VAL A 63 0.43 3.16 -4.69
C VAL A 63 0.21 3.14 -6.21
N ASN A 64 -0.32 2.05 -6.77
CA ASN A 64 -0.52 1.96 -8.22
C ASN A 64 -1.72 2.78 -8.71
N ILE A 65 -2.77 2.91 -7.89
CA ILE A 65 -4.00 3.64 -8.22
C ILE A 65 -3.75 5.15 -8.08
N PHE A 66 -3.31 5.61 -6.91
CA PHE A 66 -3.26 7.02 -6.57
C PHE A 66 -2.08 7.75 -7.18
N THR A 67 -0.99 7.05 -7.56
CA THR A 67 0.09 7.71 -8.33
C THR A 67 -0.35 8.18 -9.71
N GLN A 68 -1.39 7.56 -10.29
CA GLN A 68 -1.97 8.00 -11.56
C GLN A 68 -2.91 9.20 -11.40
N ILE A 69 -3.46 9.40 -10.20
CA ILE A 69 -4.42 10.47 -9.89
C ILE A 69 -3.70 11.70 -9.35
N TYR A 70 -2.82 11.50 -8.36
CA TYR A 70 -2.14 12.56 -7.60
C TYR A 70 -0.70 12.79 -8.03
N GLY A 71 -0.16 11.96 -8.93
CA GLY A 71 1.25 11.97 -9.30
C GLY A 71 2.15 11.20 -8.32
N SER A 72 3.45 11.26 -8.54
CA SER A 72 4.44 10.46 -7.78
C SER A 72 5.03 11.16 -6.55
N ASN A 73 4.61 12.40 -6.26
CA ASN A 73 5.20 13.17 -5.16
C ASN A 73 4.45 12.88 -3.85
N PRO A 74 5.06 12.16 -2.88
CA PRO A 74 4.38 11.76 -1.64
C PRO A 74 4.13 12.90 -0.65
N TYR A 75 4.66 14.10 -0.93
CA TYR A 75 4.60 15.25 -0.03
C TYR A 75 3.48 16.24 -0.40
N ILE A 76 2.84 16.04 -1.55
CA ILE A 76 1.73 16.87 -2.04
C ILE A 76 0.42 16.17 -1.74
N ASN A 77 -0.61 16.92 -1.32
CA ASN A 77 -1.96 16.41 -1.05
C ASN A 77 -2.02 15.21 -0.08
N ARG A 78 -1.04 15.11 0.84
CA ARG A 78 -0.87 13.94 1.72
C ARG A 78 -2.15 13.56 2.46
N GLU A 79 -2.87 14.54 3.00
CA GLU A 79 -4.12 14.31 3.72
C GLU A 79 -5.22 13.78 2.79
N GLU A 80 -5.40 14.38 1.62
CA GLU A 80 -6.39 13.95 0.63
C GLU A 80 -6.11 12.54 0.09
N VAL A 81 -4.84 12.25 -0.20
CA VAL A 81 -4.39 10.91 -0.60
C VAL A 81 -4.69 9.90 0.50
N MET A 82 -4.41 10.24 1.76
CA MET A 82 -4.69 9.36 2.89
C MET A 82 -6.19 9.11 3.05
N GLN A 83 -7.03 10.14 2.97
CA GLN A 83 -8.49 9.97 3.00
C GLN A 83 -8.99 9.08 1.85
N SER A 84 -8.40 9.21 0.66
CA SER A 84 -8.72 8.36 -0.50
C SER A 84 -8.30 6.90 -0.27
N CYS A 85 -7.10 6.69 0.30
CA CYS A 85 -6.63 5.37 0.74
C CYS A 85 -7.60 4.71 1.71
N LEU A 86 -8.01 5.41 2.78
CA LEU A 86 -8.97 4.89 3.75
C LEU A 86 -10.36 4.65 3.12
N GLY A 87 -10.76 5.52 2.19
CA GLY A 87 -11.99 5.38 1.41
C GLY A 87 -12.04 4.13 0.53
N VAL A 88 -10.90 3.67 0.02
CA VAL A 88 -10.79 2.37 -0.68
C VAL A 88 -10.72 1.23 0.33
N LEU A 89 -9.91 1.38 1.38
CA LEU A 89 -9.69 0.36 2.41
C LEU A 89 -11.00 -0.12 3.03
N LYS A 90 -11.93 0.79 3.34
CA LYS A 90 -13.22 0.44 3.98
C LYS A 90 -14.09 -0.53 3.17
N ASN A 91 -13.82 -0.67 1.86
CA ASN A 91 -14.55 -1.57 0.96
C ASN A 91 -13.78 -2.89 0.70
N CYS A 92 -12.63 -3.09 1.34
CA CYS A 92 -11.83 -4.29 1.19
C CYS A 92 -12.18 -5.33 2.25
N ASP A 93 -12.03 -6.61 1.90
CA ASP A 93 -12.30 -7.74 2.78
C ASP A 93 -11.14 -8.04 3.74
N GLU A 94 -9.94 -7.57 3.41
CA GLU A 94 -8.71 -7.74 4.19
C GLU A 94 -7.64 -6.72 3.76
N VAL A 95 -6.70 -6.46 4.67
CA VAL A 95 -5.48 -5.69 4.41
C VAL A 95 -4.29 -6.63 4.39
N PHE A 96 -3.51 -6.58 3.30
CA PHE A 96 -2.22 -7.23 3.18
C PHE A 96 -1.10 -6.22 3.40
N VAL A 97 -0.41 -6.32 4.53
CA VAL A 97 0.73 -5.46 4.87
C VAL A 97 2.01 -6.15 4.43
N LEU A 98 2.68 -5.54 3.45
CA LEU A 98 3.95 -6.05 2.96
C LEU A 98 5.08 -5.73 3.94
N LYS A 99 5.81 -6.75 4.40
CA LYS A 99 7.01 -6.60 5.22
C LYS A 99 8.23 -6.18 4.39
N SER A 100 8.87 -5.10 4.80
CA SER A 100 10.16 -4.61 4.30
C SER A 100 10.83 -3.73 5.35
N ASP A 101 12.06 -3.31 5.10
CA ASP A 101 12.85 -2.47 6.01
C ASP A 101 12.15 -1.12 6.35
N TRP A 102 11.24 -0.66 5.49
CA TRP A 102 10.50 0.60 5.64
C TRP A 102 9.08 0.43 6.20
N THR A 103 8.61 -0.80 6.42
CA THR A 103 7.22 -1.04 6.83
C THR A 103 6.96 -0.52 8.23
N GLN A 104 7.87 -0.75 9.17
CA GLN A 104 7.71 -0.37 10.58
C GLN A 104 7.77 1.15 10.79
N SER A 105 8.48 1.87 9.94
CA SER A 105 8.58 3.34 9.99
C SER A 105 7.45 4.04 9.24
N SER A 106 6.67 3.34 8.42
CA SER A 106 5.60 3.94 7.61
C SER A 106 4.42 4.42 8.44
N LEU A 107 4.26 5.74 8.54
CA LEU A 107 3.10 6.36 9.19
C LEU A 107 1.79 6.04 8.46
N GLY A 108 1.81 6.03 7.12
CA GLY A 108 0.62 5.68 6.32
C GLY A 108 0.13 4.27 6.61
N ILE A 109 1.04 3.28 6.68
CA ILE A 109 0.65 1.90 7.02
C ILE A 109 0.09 1.81 8.44
N LYS A 110 0.67 2.54 9.40
CA LYS A 110 0.14 2.57 10.78
C LYS A 110 -1.30 3.09 10.81
N GLU A 111 -1.58 4.13 10.04
CA GLU A 111 -2.92 4.71 9.92
C GLU A 111 -3.90 3.74 9.23
N GLU A 112 -3.50 3.11 8.14
CA GLU A 112 -4.28 2.08 7.44
C GLU A 112 -4.61 0.89 8.35
N VAL A 113 -3.63 0.38 9.09
CA VAL A 113 -3.80 -0.74 10.03
C VAL A 113 -4.73 -0.37 11.18
N ALA A 114 -4.54 0.83 11.77
CA ALA A 114 -5.42 1.31 12.84
C ALA A 114 -6.87 1.44 12.34
N PHE A 115 -7.06 2.01 11.15
CA PHE A 115 -8.38 2.14 10.55
C PHE A 115 -9.02 0.79 10.23
N ALA A 116 -8.29 -0.13 9.60
CA ALA A 116 -8.77 -1.49 9.33
C ALA A 116 -9.18 -2.22 10.61
N THR A 117 -8.36 -2.12 11.66
CA THR A 117 -8.64 -2.69 12.98
C THR A 117 -9.92 -2.13 13.57
N SER A 118 -10.15 -0.81 13.44
CA SER A 118 -11.38 -0.16 13.93
C SER A 118 -12.65 -0.64 13.23
N LEU A 119 -12.53 -1.13 11.99
CA LEU A 119 -13.63 -1.67 11.19
C LEU A 119 -13.77 -3.20 11.31
N GLY A 120 -12.89 -3.86 12.07
CA GLY A 120 -12.83 -5.33 12.15
C GLY A 120 -12.35 -6.00 10.85
N ILE A 121 -11.69 -5.25 9.95
CA ILE A 121 -11.11 -5.78 8.72
C ILE A 121 -9.81 -6.53 9.08
N PRO A 122 -9.67 -7.81 8.72
CA PRO A 122 -8.47 -8.60 9.00
C PRO A 122 -7.20 -7.99 8.40
N VAL A 123 -6.11 -8.00 9.16
CA VAL A 123 -4.78 -7.52 8.73
C VAL A 123 -3.79 -8.67 8.70
N LEU A 124 -3.21 -8.94 7.54
CA LEU A 124 -2.24 -9.99 7.29
C LEU A 124 -0.85 -9.40 7.05
N TRP A 125 0.15 -9.87 7.80
CA TRP A 125 1.51 -9.32 7.80
C TRP A 125 2.51 -10.30 7.16
N GLU A 126 2.99 -10.00 5.95
CA GLU A 126 3.78 -10.95 5.15
C GLU A 126 4.94 -10.35 4.34
#